data_AF-A0A800F4P7-F1
#
_entry.id   AF-A0A800F4P7-F1
#
_cell.length_a   1.000
_cell.length_b   1.000
_cell.length_c   1.000
_cell.angle_alpha   90.00
_cell.angle_beta   90.00
_cell.angle_gamma   90.00
#
_symmetry.space_group_name_H-M   'P 1'
#
loop_
_entity.id
_entity.type
_entity.pdbx_description
1 polymer ?
#
loop_
_entity_poly.entity_id
_entity_poly.type
_entity_poly.pdbx_seq_one_letter_code
_entity_poly.pdbx_strand_id
1 'polypeptide(L)'
;MIEFEAMSTRASDQYTIADLTGDLLDGIWSELDGGSVRINSFRRNVQRAFLEAIDNRLNPTAAELTRTNNPVPGTWTSDIRAVMRATLEDLDGAVGDAMSNAGDDITRIHLRDARTEIASILEGN
;
A
#
# COMPACT_ATOMS: atom_id res chain seq x y z
N MET A 1 7.94 -6.51 -19.05
CA MET A 1 7.27 -5.31 -18.46
C MET A 1 8.15 -4.05 -18.54
N ILE A 2 9.00 -3.94 -19.57
CA ILE A 2 9.44 -2.68 -20.19
C ILE A 2 8.61 -2.46 -21.49
N GLU A 3 7.58 -3.28 -21.67
CA GLU A 3 6.93 -3.52 -22.97
C GLU A 3 5.61 -2.75 -23.13
N PHE A 4 5.02 -2.23 -22.06
CA PHE A 4 3.75 -1.48 -22.17
C PHE A 4 3.96 0.00 -22.54
N GLU A 5 5.02 0.63 -22.02
CA GLU A 5 5.38 2.00 -22.40
C GLU A 5 5.94 2.10 -23.83
N ALA A 6 6.43 0.99 -24.40
CA ALA A 6 7.03 0.95 -25.73
C ALA A 6 6.03 0.71 -26.88
N MET A 7 4.73 0.51 -26.60
CA MET A 7 3.78 -0.01 -27.59
C MET A 7 2.55 0.85 -27.93
N SER A 8 2.44 2.13 -27.53
CA SER A 8 1.27 2.91 -27.97
C SER A 8 1.50 4.40 -28.17
N THR A 9 1.05 4.87 -29.32
CA THR A 9 1.15 6.24 -29.84
C THR A 9 0.13 7.23 -29.25
N ARG A 10 -0.50 6.94 -28.11
CA ARG A 10 -1.34 7.90 -27.34
C ARG A 10 -1.22 7.64 -25.83
N ALA A 11 -0.80 8.67 -25.10
CA ALA A 11 -0.46 8.61 -23.68
C ALA A 11 -1.63 8.82 -22.71
N SER A 12 -2.86 9.08 -23.19
CA SER A 12 -3.98 9.54 -22.35
C SER A 12 -5.03 8.48 -21.98
N ASP A 13 -4.97 7.25 -22.52
CA ASP A 13 -6.03 6.23 -22.35
C ASP A 13 -5.52 4.91 -21.71
N GLN A 14 -4.32 4.89 -21.13
CA GLN A 14 -3.77 3.66 -20.54
C GLN A 14 -3.90 3.69 -19.03
N TYR A 15 -4.63 2.71 -18.48
CA TYR A 15 -4.68 2.45 -17.04
C TYR A 15 -3.35 1.84 -16.59
N THR A 16 -2.57 2.60 -15.85
CA THR A 16 -1.25 2.22 -15.38
C THR A 16 -1.31 1.46 -14.06
N ILE A 17 -0.20 0.84 -13.68
CA ILE A 17 -0.06 0.26 -12.34
C ILE A 17 -0.15 1.35 -11.26
N ALA A 18 0.32 2.57 -11.55
CA ALA A 18 0.21 3.69 -10.63
C ALA A 18 -1.26 4.09 -10.39
N ASP A 19 -2.07 4.14 -11.46
CA ASP A 19 -3.51 4.41 -11.36
C ASP A 19 -4.21 3.33 -10.53
N LEU A 20 -3.90 2.05 -10.78
CA LEU A 20 -4.41 0.94 -10.00
C LEU A 20 -4.07 1.04 -8.51
N THR A 21 -2.82 1.35 -8.19
CA THR A 21 -2.39 1.49 -6.79
C THR A 21 -3.03 2.71 -6.12
N GLY A 22 -3.22 3.81 -6.85
CA GLY A 22 -3.90 5.01 -6.35
C GLY A 22 -5.36 4.73 -6.02
N ASP A 23 -6.13 4.19 -6.97
CA ASP A 23 -7.54 3.85 -6.76
C ASP A 23 -7.73 2.86 -5.60
N LEU A 24 -6.81 1.90 -5.46
CA LEU A 24 -6.83 0.93 -4.37
C LEU A 24 -6.57 1.59 -3.01
N LEU A 25 -5.60 2.50 -2.94
CA LEU A 25 -5.33 3.27 -1.73
C LEU A 25 -6.55 4.12 -1.36
N ASP A 26 -7.12 4.85 -2.31
CA ASP A 26 -8.30 5.69 -2.07
C ASP A 26 -9.46 4.85 -1.53
N GLY A 27 -9.71 3.68 -2.10
CA GLY A 27 -10.78 2.78 -1.63
C GLY A 27 -10.56 2.19 -0.22
N ILE A 28 -9.31 2.01 0.19
CA ILE A 28 -8.93 1.39 1.47
C ILE A 28 -8.69 2.44 2.58
N TRP A 29 -8.24 3.64 2.21
CA TRP A 29 -7.77 4.68 3.12
C TRP A 29 -8.52 6.01 2.99
N SER A 30 -9.64 6.06 2.26
CA SER A 30 -10.49 7.28 2.13
C SER A 30 -10.86 7.98 3.45
N GLU A 31 -10.83 7.30 4.59
CA GLU A 31 -11.08 7.95 5.89
C GLU A 31 -10.02 9.00 6.25
N LEU A 32 -8.80 8.93 5.69
CA LEU A 32 -7.70 9.87 5.95
C LEU A 32 -8.02 11.29 5.46
N ASP A 33 -8.86 11.43 4.42
CA ASP A 33 -9.25 12.72 3.83
C ASP A 33 -10.31 13.47 4.68
N GLY A 34 -10.81 12.85 5.75
CA GLY A 34 -11.84 13.42 6.60
C GLY A 34 -11.30 14.51 7.53
N GLY A 35 -12.04 15.63 7.65
CA GLY A 35 -11.72 16.67 8.64
C GLY A 35 -11.77 16.20 10.11
N SER A 36 -12.50 15.10 10.39
CA SER A 36 -12.40 14.35 11.64
C SER A 36 -12.30 12.87 11.31
N VAL A 37 -11.07 12.35 11.34
CA VAL A 37 -10.74 10.98 10.91
C VAL A 37 -11.28 10.00 11.95
N ARG A 38 -12.19 9.12 11.54
CA ARG A 38 -12.73 8.03 12.37
C ARG A 38 -12.70 6.74 11.58
N ILE A 39 -12.00 5.75 12.12
CA ILE A 39 -11.80 4.47 11.43
C ILE A 39 -12.41 3.37 12.29
N ASN A 40 -13.50 2.77 11.81
CA ASN A 40 -14.18 1.70 12.54
C ASN A 40 -13.39 0.38 12.51
N SER A 41 -13.74 -0.57 13.38
CA SER A 41 -13.00 -1.84 13.52
C SER A 41 -12.89 -2.66 12.23
N PHE A 42 -13.94 -2.69 11.41
CA PHE A 42 -13.91 -3.43 10.14
C PHE A 42 -12.92 -2.78 9.17
N ARG A 43 -12.96 -1.45 9.04
CA ARG A 43 -12.03 -0.72 8.18
C ARG A 43 -10.58 -0.89 8.61
N ARG A 44 -10.28 -0.80 9.91
CA ARG A 44 -8.93 -1.05 10.43
C ARG A 44 -8.41 -2.44 10.07
N ASN A 45 -9.27 -3.45 10.06
CA ASN A 45 -8.87 -4.80 9.67
C ASN A 45 -8.56 -4.90 8.17
N VAL A 46 -9.33 -4.21 7.32
CA VAL A 46 -9.04 -4.14 5.87
C VAL A 46 -7.70 -3.43 5.62
N GLN A 47 -7.45 -2.32 6.32
CA GLN A 47 -6.21 -1.56 6.23
C GLN A 47 -4.98 -2.40 6.65
N ARG A 48 -5.09 -3.17 7.74
CA ARG A 48 -4.02 -4.12 8.14
C ARG A 48 -3.81 -5.24 7.14
N ALA A 49 -4.89 -5.85 6.67
CA ALA A 49 -4.80 -6.91 5.66
C ALA A 49 -4.14 -6.42 4.36
N PHE A 50 -4.35 -5.15 4.00
CA PHE A 50 -3.65 -4.51 2.89
C PHE A 50 -2.14 -4.41 3.16
N LEU A 51 -1.73 -3.88 4.32
CA LEU A 51 -0.32 -3.77 4.69
C LEU A 51 0.36 -5.15 4.72
N GLU A 52 -0.29 -6.16 5.31
CA GLU A 52 0.17 -7.56 5.30
C GLU A 52 0.33 -8.11 3.87
N ALA A 53 -0.60 -7.82 2.96
CA ALA A 53 -0.52 -8.26 1.57
C ALA A 53 0.65 -7.61 0.83
N ILE A 54 0.92 -6.32 1.09
CA ILE A 54 2.06 -5.61 0.53
C ILE A 54 3.38 -6.14 1.11
N ASP A 55 3.43 -6.42 2.42
CA ASP A 55 4.63 -6.98 3.07
C ASP A 55 5.01 -8.34 2.48
N ASN A 56 4.06 -9.26 2.40
CA ASN A 56 4.26 -10.59 1.79
C ASN A 56 4.79 -10.51 0.35
N ARG A 57 4.56 -9.39 -0.32
CA ARG A 57 4.99 -9.15 -1.69
C ARG A 57 6.36 -8.49 -1.78
N LEU A 58 6.64 -7.53 -0.90
CA LEU A 58 7.91 -6.81 -0.87
C LEU A 58 9.01 -7.60 -0.14
N ASN A 59 8.63 -8.36 0.89
CA ASN A 59 9.53 -9.06 1.81
C ASN A 59 9.10 -10.53 1.99
N PRO A 60 8.95 -11.32 0.91
CA PRO A 60 8.57 -12.73 1.05
C PRO A 60 9.66 -13.52 1.81
N THR A 61 9.25 -14.38 2.74
CA THR A 61 10.20 -15.31 3.37
C THR A 61 10.71 -16.36 2.38
N ALA A 62 11.84 -16.99 2.69
CA ALA A 62 12.33 -18.13 1.91
C ALA A 62 11.29 -19.27 1.83
N ALA A 63 10.48 -19.43 2.87
CA ALA A 63 9.37 -20.37 2.87
C ALA A 63 8.28 -19.95 1.90
N GLU A 64 7.89 -18.66 1.81
CA GLU A 64 6.94 -18.12 0.82
C GLU A 64 7.39 -18.43 -0.61
N LEU A 65 8.65 -18.14 -0.90
CA LEU A 65 9.21 -18.22 -2.26
C LEU A 65 9.19 -19.65 -2.84
N THR A 66 9.19 -20.66 -1.97
CA THR A 66 9.30 -22.08 -2.37
C THR A 66 7.96 -22.81 -2.41
N ARG A 67 6.85 -22.17 -2.01
CA ARG A 67 5.51 -22.79 -2.05
C ARG A 67 4.98 -22.80 -3.48
N THR A 68 4.07 -23.73 -3.76
CA THR A 68 3.35 -23.83 -5.05
C THR A 68 2.61 -22.54 -5.43
N ASN A 69 2.16 -21.77 -4.44
CA ASN A 69 1.53 -20.46 -4.61
C ASN A 69 2.44 -19.34 -4.10
N ASN A 70 3.66 -19.24 -4.65
CA ASN A 70 4.61 -18.19 -4.30
C ASN A 70 3.95 -16.79 -4.47
N PRO A 71 3.93 -15.93 -3.42
CA PRO A 71 3.34 -14.60 -3.51
C PRO A 71 4.07 -13.67 -4.46
N VAL A 72 5.28 -14.02 -4.91
CA VAL A 72 6.08 -13.29 -5.89
C VAL A 72 6.22 -14.09 -7.20
N PRO A 73 5.29 -13.95 -8.16
CA PRO A 73 5.46 -14.43 -9.53
C PRO A 73 6.81 -14.06 -10.12
N GLY A 74 7.33 -14.93 -10.98
CA GLY A 74 8.62 -14.74 -11.64
C GLY A 74 8.75 -13.45 -12.44
N THR A 75 7.63 -12.77 -12.75
CA THR A 75 7.58 -11.47 -13.44
C THR A 75 7.48 -10.27 -12.48
N TRP A 76 7.72 -10.42 -11.18
CA TRP A 76 7.83 -9.27 -10.28
C TRP A 76 9.04 -8.42 -10.65
N THR A 77 8.82 -7.36 -11.43
CA THR A 77 9.89 -6.49 -11.90
C THR A 77 10.32 -5.49 -10.82
N SER A 78 11.52 -4.93 -11.01
CA SER A 78 12.02 -3.80 -10.20
C SER A 78 11.02 -2.65 -10.14
N ASP A 79 10.31 -2.41 -11.23
CA ASP A 79 9.49 -1.21 -11.41
C ASP A 79 8.18 -1.32 -10.62
N ILE A 80 7.53 -2.50 -10.60
CA ILE A 80 6.37 -2.72 -9.71
C ILE A 80 6.78 -2.58 -8.24
N ARG A 81 7.94 -3.16 -7.88
CA ARG A 81 8.48 -3.04 -6.52
C ARG A 81 8.76 -1.58 -6.16
N ALA A 82 9.32 -0.80 -7.09
CA ALA A 82 9.59 0.62 -6.90
C ALA A 82 8.31 1.42 -6.71
N VAL A 83 7.29 1.19 -7.56
CA VAL A 83 5.97 1.83 -7.43
C VAL A 83 5.36 1.51 -6.07
N MET A 84 5.32 0.24 -5.65
CA MET A 84 4.75 -0.11 -4.34
C MET A 84 5.48 0.50 -3.16
N ARG A 85 6.80 0.64 -3.23
CA ARG A 85 7.57 1.34 -2.18
C ARG A 85 7.21 2.82 -2.12
N ALA A 86 7.16 3.50 -3.27
CA ALA A 86 6.75 4.90 -3.33
C ALA A 86 5.32 5.09 -2.80
N THR A 87 4.39 4.20 -3.19
CA THR A 87 3.01 4.19 -2.68
C THR A 87 2.94 4.06 -1.15
N LEU A 88 3.80 3.23 -0.53
CA LEU A 88 3.87 3.12 0.92
C LEU A 88 4.47 4.37 1.59
N GLU A 89 5.47 4.99 0.97
CA GLU A 89 6.06 6.24 1.45
C GLU A 89 5.02 7.38 1.43
N ASP A 90 4.24 7.48 0.36
CA ASP A 90 3.12 8.44 0.25
C ASP A 90 2.03 8.16 1.31
N LEU A 91 1.69 6.89 1.51
CA LEU A 91 0.72 6.47 2.53
C LEU A 91 1.21 6.81 3.95
N ASP A 92 2.49 6.62 4.27
CA ASP A 92 3.05 7.00 5.58
C ASP A 92 2.87 8.50 5.85
N GLY A 93 3.09 9.33 4.82
CA GLY A 93 2.84 10.77 4.87
C GLY A 93 1.38 11.09 5.16
N ALA A 94 0.45 10.52 4.38
CA ALA A 94 -0.99 10.73 4.53
C ALA A 94 -1.51 10.28 5.92
N VAL A 95 -1.04 9.13 6.41
CA VAL A 95 -1.36 8.64 7.77
C VAL A 95 -0.81 9.58 8.83
N GLY A 96 0.41 10.08 8.64
CA GLY A 96 1.04 11.07 9.53
C GLY A 96 0.24 12.36 9.65
N ASP A 97 -0.25 12.89 8.54
CA ASP A 97 -1.07 14.11 8.51
C ASP A 97 -2.43 13.89 9.19
N ALA A 98 -3.08 12.76 8.89
CA ALA A 98 -4.37 12.37 9.45
C ALA A 98 -4.37 12.18 10.98
N MET A 99 -3.21 11.85 11.58
CA MET A 99 -3.10 11.65 13.04
C MET A 99 -3.53 12.87 13.85
N SER A 100 -3.28 14.08 13.33
CA SER A 100 -3.67 15.34 13.98
C SER A 100 -5.19 15.54 14.02
N ASN A 101 -5.90 14.97 13.04
CA ASN A 101 -7.35 15.07 12.86
C ASN A 101 -8.12 13.85 13.41
N ALA A 102 -7.44 12.94 14.11
CA ALA A 102 -8.05 11.75 14.69
C ALA A 102 -9.20 12.12 15.65
N GLY A 103 -10.41 11.69 15.31
CA GLY A 103 -11.66 12.00 16.03
C GLY A 103 -11.88 11.17 17.30
N ASP A 104 -11.04 10.17 17.55
CA ASP A 104 -11.02 9.36 18.78
C ASP A 104 -9.64 8.72 19.00
N ASP A 105 -9.41 8.25 20.23
CA ASP A 105 -8.12 7.69 20.63
C ASP A 105 -7.79 6.37 19.94
N ILE A 106 -8.81 5.54 19.65
CA ILE A 106 -8.57 4.24 19.00
C ILE A 106 -8.13 4.42 17.54
N THR A 107 -8.67 5.41 16.85
CA THR A 107 -8.23 5.82 15.51
C THR A 107 -6.79 6.34 15.56
N ARG A 108 -6.46 7.20 16.54
CA ARG A 108 -5.08 7.69 16.70
C ARG A 108 -4.07 6.56 16.97
N ILE A 109 -4.45 5.60 17.82
CA ILE A 109 -3.62 4.42 18.09
C ILE A 109 -3.41 3.61 16.81
N HIS A 110 -4.48 3.37 16.06
CA HIS A 110 -4.39 2.63 14.80
C HIS A 110 -3.51 3.32 13.75
N LEU A 111 -3.61 4.64 13.60
CA LEU A 111 -2.76 5.38 12.65
C LEU A 111 -1.28 5.29 13.06
N ARG A 112 -0.96 5.34 14.36
CA ARG A 112 0.42 5.13 14.85
C ARG A 112 0.95 3.73 14.57
N ASP A 113 0.10 2.73 14.80
CA ASP A 113 0.37 1.31 14.52
C ASP A 113 0.65 1.12 13.02
N ALA A 114 -0.21 1.66 12.16
CA ALA A 114 -0.05 1.60 10.70
C ALA A 114 1.27 2.22 10.22
N ARG A 115 1.69 3.38 10.75
CA ARG A 115 3.00 3.97 10.39
C ARG A 115 4.17 3.09 10.80
N THR A 116 4.07 2.45 11.97
CA THR A 116 5.09 1.52 12.46
C THR A 116 5.21 0.31 11.53
N GLU A 117 4.06 -0.23 11.11
CA GLU A 117 3.99 -1.34 10.16
C GLU A 117 4.54 -0.94 8.78
N ILE A 118 4.16 0.22 8.24
CA ILE A 118 4.70 0.74 6.97
C ILE A 118 6.23 0.89 7.03
N ALA A 119 6.77 1.47 8.10
CA ALA A 119 8.21 1.62 8.29
C ALA A 119 8.93 0.26 8.28
N SER A 120 8.38 -0.73 9.02
CA SER A 120 8.91 -2.10 9.05
C SER A 120 8.96 -2.73 7.65
N ILE A 121 7.87 -2.59 6.88
CA ILE A 121 7.78 -3.10 5.51
C ILE A 121 8.82 -2.44 4.59
N LEU A 122 9.02 -1.12 4.72
CA LEU A 122 9.96 -0.35 3.90
C LEU A 122 11.42 -0.67 4.23
N GLU A 123 11.74 -0.91 5.50
CA GLU A 123 13.07 -1.35 5.96
C GLU A 123 13.39 -2.78 5.51
N GLY A 124 12.34 -3.59 5.30
CA GLY A 124 12.47 -4.99 4.90
C GLY A 124 12.83 -5.84 6.11
N ASN A 125 11.87 -5.95 7.04
CA ASN A 125 11.83 -6.79 8.25
C ASN A 125 13.08 -7.62 8.58
#